data_AF-X6L7G6-F1
#
_entry.id   AF-X6L7G6-F1
#
_cell.length_a   1.000
_cell.length_b   1.000
_cell.length_c   1.000
_cell.angle_alpha   90.00
_cell.angle_beta   90.00
_cell.angle_gamma   90.00
#
_symmetry.space_group_name_H-M   'P 1'
#
loop_
_entity.id
_entity.type
_entity.pdbx_description
1 polymer ?
#
loop_
_entity_poly.entity_id
_entity_poly.type
_entity_poly.pdbx_seq_one_letter_code
_entity_poly.pdbx_strand_id
1 'polypeptide(L)'
;ALNILLKKCGEKHVLVARSLNELGLVWIKGKQQMNKAKGYVDKSLEILMNDKSNNFDLDLARSYDVLGLILEKNGTNEEAIQYFEKSLEIKFKKLNDDHLRIVHLKIRMN
;
A
#
# COMPACT_ATOMS: atom_id res chain seq x y z
N ALA A 1 12.77 -10.25 9.23
CA ALA A 1 11.33 -10.55 9.25
C ALA A 1 10.82 -11.19 7.95
N LEU A 2 11.08 -10.59 6.78
CA LEU A 2 10.56 -11.07 5.47
C LEU A 2 10.74 -12.59 5.23
N ASN A 3 11.94 -13.15 5.41
CA ASN A 3 12.19 -14.58 5.18
C ASN A 3 11.36 -15.50 6.08
N ILE A 4 10.99 -15.07 7.29
CA ILE A 4 10.12 -15.84 8.19
C ILE A 4 8.68 -15.81 7.66
N LEU A 5 8.22 -14.66 7.19
CA LEU A 5 6.87 -14.49 6.63
C LEU A 5 6.69 -15.28 5.33
N LEU A 6 7.70 -15.27 4.44
CA LEU A 6 7.68 -16.09 3.22
C LEU A 6 7.51 -17.58 3.56
N LYS A 7 8.23 -18.09 4.57
CA LYS A 7 8.15 -19.49 4.99
C LYS A 7 6.84 -19.84 5.70
N LYS A 8 6.29 -18.93 6.52
CA LYS A 8 5.11 -19.22 7.36
C LYS A 8 3.78 -18.95 6.68
N CYS A 9 3.71 -17.92 5.84
CA CYS A 9 2.45 -17.40 5.31
C CYS A 9 2.36 -17.52 3.79
N GLY A 10 3.47 -17.81 3.10
CA GLY A 10 3.56 -17.82 1.65
C GLY A 10 3.78 -16.43 1.06
N GLU A 11 4.24 -16.41 -0.20
CA GLU A 11 4.69 -15.19 -0.89
C GLU A 11 3.58 -14.17 -1.14
N LYS A 12 2.33 -14.64 -1.24
CA LYS A 12 1.15 -13.81 -1.54
C LYS A 12 0.45 -13.25 -0.30
N HIS A 13 1.03 -13.41 0.88
CA HIS A 13 0.38 -12.95 2.11
C HIS A 13 0.55 -11.44 2.31
N VAL A 14 -0.48 -10.75 2.81
CA VAL A 14 -0.45 -9.28 3.06
C VAL A 14 0.72 -8.83 3.93
N LEU A 15 1.16 -9.65 4.90
CA LEU A 15 2.32 -9.33 5.74
C LEU A 15 3.64 -9.28 4.94
N VAL A 16 3.74 -10.06 3.86
CA VAL A 16 4.86 -9.99 2.92
C VAL A 16 4.80 -8.65 2.18
N ALA A 17 3.64 -8.26 1.66
CA ALA A 17 3.46 -6.95 1.01
C ALA A 17 3.86 -5.77 1.92
N ARG A 18 3.37 -5.76 3.17
CA ARG A 18 3.78 -4.76 4.18
C ARG A 18 5.30 -4.72 4.37
N SER A 19 5.94 -5.88 4.49
CA SER A 19 7.40 -5.95 4.66
C SER A 19 8.15 -5.47 3.43
N LEU A 20 7.62 -5.70 2.22
CA LEU A 20 8.19 -5.21 0.97
C LEU A 20 8.13 -3.68 0.88
N ASN A 21 7.02 -3.06 1.29
CA ASN A 21 6.91 -1.60 1.40
C ASN A 21 7.95 -1.01 2.36
N GLU A 22 8.15 -1.62 3.53
CA GLU A 22 9.17 -1.18 4.48
C GLU A 22 10.59 -1.29 3.90
N LEU A 23 10.87 -2.35 3.15
CA LEU A 23 12.15 -2.46 2.42
C LEU A 23 12.30 -1.34 1.40
N GLY A 24 11.26 -1.02 0.64
CA GLY A 24 11.25 0.12 -0.28
C GLY A 24 11.65 1.43 0.42
N LEU A 25 11.03 1.72 1.56
CA LEU A 25 11.34 2.91 2.38
C LEU A 25 12.79 2.92 2.91
N VAL A 26 13.34 1.76 3.28
CA VAL A 26 14.75 1.65 3.70
C VAL A 26 15.69 1.91 2.53
N TRP A 27 15.37 1.43 1.33
CA TRP A 27 16.20 1.66 0.14
C TRP A 27 16.22 3.13 -0.29
N ILE A 28 15.10 3.86 -0.20
CA ILE A 28 15.11 5.31 -0.50
C ILE A 28 15.88 6.11 0.55
N LYS A 29 15.69 5.84 1.85
CA LYS A 29 16.28 6.65 2.93
C LYS A 29 17.76 6.32 3.17
N GLY A 30 18.10 5.04 3.17
CA GLY A 30 19.42 4.57 3.61
C GLY A 30 20.43 4.37 2.49
N LYS A 31 19.96 4.16 1.25
CA LYS A 31 20.83 3.78 0.11
C LYS A 31 20.63 4.65 -1.13
N GLN A 32 19.57 5.45 -1.19
CA GLN A 32 19.21 6.29 -2.34
C GLN A 32 19.13 5.51 -3.67
N GLN A 33 18.70 4.25 -3.61
CA GLN A 33 18.59 3.36 -4.78
C GLN A 33 17.13 3.21 -5.19
N MET A 34 16.64 4.15 -5.99
CA MET A 34 15.20 4.25 -6.32
C MET A 34 14.70 3.04 -7.12
N ASN A 35 15.49 2.52 -8.05
CA ASN A 35 15.14 1.32 -8.83
C ASN A 35 14.94 0.09 -7.94
N LYS A 36 15.80 -0.10 -6.94
CA LYS A 36 15.64 -1.22 -5.98
C LYS A 36 14.41 -1.01 -5.11
N ALA A 37 14.21 0.21 -4.61
CA ALA A 37 13.03 0.54 -3.81
C ALA A 37 11.74 0.25 -4.60
N LYS A 38 11.67 0.70 -5.85
CA LYS A 38 10.54 0.46 -6.75
C LYS A 38 10.29 -1.03 -6.94
N GLY A 39 11.32 -1.83 -7.17
CA GLY A 39 11.18 -3.29 -7.33
C GLY A 39 10.58 -4.01 -6.11
N TYR A 40 10.80 -3.51 -4.88
CA TYR A 40 10.11 -4.05 -3.70
C TYR A 40 8.64 -3.60 -3.64
N VAL A 41 8.37 -2.33 -3.91
CA VAL A 41 7.00 -1.79 -3.86
C VAL A 41 6.13 -2.36 -4.98
N ASP A 42 6.66 -2.57 -6.18
CA ASP A 42 5.94 -3.22 -7.29
C ASP A 42 5.48 -4.63 -6.91
N LYS A 43 6.32 -5.40 -6.21
CA LYS A 43 5.94 -6.73 -5.68
C LYS A 43 4.87 -6.64 -4.60
N SER A 44 4.93 -5.62 -3.74
CA SER A 44 3.87 -5.36 -2.76
C SER A 44 2.53 -5.09 -3.45
N LEU A 45 2.54 -4.22 -4.47
CA LEU A 45 1.37 -3.90 -5.28
C LEU A 45 0.80 -5.14 -5.96
N GLU A 46 1.63 -6.00 -6.55
CA GLU A 46 1.19 -7.25 -7.17
C GLU A 46 0.44 -8.14 -6.18
N ILE A 47 0.96 -8.32 -4.96
CA ILE A 47 0.31 -9.12 -3.92
C ILE A 47 -1.05 -8.52 -3.56
N LEU A 48 -1.11 -7.20 -3.35
CA LEU A 48 -2.31 -6.52 -2.88
C LEU A 48 -3.39 -6.40 -3.96
N MET A 49 -3.03 -6.18 -5.22
CA MET A 49 -3.97 -6.06 -6.35
C MET A 49 -4.60 -7.40 -6.77
N ASN A 50 -3.95 -8.51 -6.41
CA ASN A 50 -4.48 -9.85 -6.60
C ASN A 50 -5.62 -10.16 -5.61
N ASP A 51 -5.72 -9.45 -4.50
CA ASP A 51 -6.84 -9.58 -3.57
C ASP A 51 -8.06 -8.79 -4.08
N LYS A 52 -9.20 -9.45 -4.26
CA LYS A 52 -10.47 -8.85 -4.74
C LYS A 52 -11.48 -8.58 -3.62
N SER A 53 -11.10 -8.82 -2.37
CA SER A 53 -11.99 -8.70 -1.21
C SER A 53 -12.06 -7.27 -0.64
N ASN A 54 -11.23 -6.35 -1.14
CA ASN A 54 -11.05 -4.98 -0.64
C ASN A 54 -10.62 -4.90 0.85
N ASN A 55 -10.22 -6.02 1.45
CA ASN A 55 -9.79 -6.06 2.85
C ASN A 55 -8.47 -5.33 3.09
N PHE A 56 -7.68 -5.14 2.02
CA PHE A 56 -6.34 -4.58 2.09
C PHE A 56 -6.20 -3.24 1.34
N ASP A 57 -7.32 -2.54 1.13
CA ASP A 57 -7.35 -1.24 0.45
C ASP A 57 -6.39 -0.22 1.09
N LEU A 58 -6.31 -0.17 2.44
CA LEU A 58 -5.37 0.73 3.11
C LEU A 58 -3.91 0.33 2.94
N ASP A 59 -3.62 -0.97 2.81
CA ASP A 59 -2.28 -1.47 2.47
C ASP A 59 -1.92 -1.14 1.01
N LEU A 60 -2.90 -1.21 0.10
CA LEU A 60 -2.75 -0.79 -1.29
C LEU A 60 -2.48 0.72 -1.39
N ALA A 61 -3.25 1.54 -0.68
CA ALA A 61 -3.03 2.98 -0.60
C ALA A 61 -1.62 3.32 -0.06
N ARG A 62 -1.18 2.62 1.00
CA ARG A 62 0.19 2.77 1.52
C ARG A 62 1.24 2.45 0.47
N SER A 63 1.04 1.40 -0.34
CA SER A 63 1.99 1.04 -1.41
C SER A 63 2.08 2.14 -2.47
N TYR A 64 0.96 2.78 -2.81
CA TYR A 64 0.95 3.96 -3.69
C TYR A 64 1.66 5.17 -3.07
N ASP A 65 1.48 5.45 -1.78
CA ASP A 65 2.25 6.51 -1.10
C ASP A 65 3.76 6.26 -1.22
N VAL A 66 4.22 5.03 -0.96
CA VAL A 66 5.65 4.70 -1.06
C VAL A 66 6.15 4.85 -2.48
N LEU A 67 5.37 4.46 -3.48
CA LEU A 67 5.73 4.65 -4.88
C LEU A 67 5.82 6.13 -5.26
N GLY A 68 4.87 6.96 -4.79
CA GLY A 68 4.93 8.41 -4.94
C GLY A 68 6.20 9.01 -4.33
N LEU A 69 6.58 8.59 -3.12
CA LEU A 69 7.82 9.01 -2.48
C LEU A 69 9.08 8.57 -3.26
N ILE A 70 9.08 7.38 -3.84
CA ILE A 70 10.19 6.89 -4.68
C ILE A 70 10.34 7.78 -5.92
N LEU A 71 9.23 8.13 -6.58
CA LEU A 71 9.20 8.93 -7.79
C LEU A 71 9.57 10.40 -7.52
N GLU A 72 9.08 10.98 -6.43
CA GLU A 72 9.50 12.31 -5.97
C GLU A 72 11.02 12.36 -5.76
N LYS A 73 11.59 11.35 -5.11
CA LYS A 73 13.04 11.26 -4.91
C LYS A 73 13.82 11.01 -6.19
N ASN A 74 13.18 10.51 -7.24
CA ASN A 74 13.78 10.28 -8.55
C ASN A 74 13.58 11.49 -9.51
N GLY A 75 12.93 12.56 -9.05
CA GLY A 75 12.69 13.78 -9.83
C GLY A 75 11.50 13.71 -10.79
N THR A 76 10.66 12.68 -10.71
CA THR A 76 9.46 12.47 -11.55
C THR A 76 8.22 12.89 -10.77
N ASN A 77 8.04 14.21 -10.57
CA ASN A 77 7.06 14.76 -9.65
C ASN A 77 5.61 14.59 -10.13
N GLU A 78 5.36 14.69 -11.43
CA GLU A 78 4.02 14.55 -12.00
C GLU A 78 3.48 13.12 -11.79
N GLU A 79 4.32 12.11 -12.01
CA GLU A 79 3.97 10.72 -11.71
C GLU A 79 3.78 10.49 -10.21
N ALA A 80 4.62 11.11 -9.36
CA ALA A 80 4.48 11.02 -7.91
C ALA A 80 3.11 11.52 -7.44
N ILE A 81 2.66 12.67 -7.97
CA ILE A 81 1.34 13.25 -7.68
C ILE A 81 0.23 12.25 -8.02
N GLN A 82 0.27 11.63 -9.21
CA GLN A 82 -0.74 10.66 -9.62
C GLN A 82 -0.85 9.47 -8.65
N TYR A 83 0.27 8.99 -8.10
CA TYR A 83 0.24 7.90 -7.12
C TYR A 83 -0.25 8.36 -5.75
N PHE A 84 0.07 9.58 -5.32
CA PHE A 84 -0.53 10.16 -4.11
C PHE A 84 -2.04 10.36 -4.26
N GLU A 85 -2.53 10.80 -5.42
CA GLU A 85 -3.96 10.92 -5.72
C GLU A 85 -4.67 9.57 -5.65
N LYS A 86 -4.11 8.50 -6.24
CA LYS A 86 -4.64 7.13 -6.13
C LYS A 86 -4.73 6.66 -4.68
N SER A 87 -3.71 6.94 -3.88
CA SER A 87 -3.72 6.64 -2.44
C SER A 87 -4.84 7.38 -1.70
N LEU A 88 -4.99 8.68 -1.98
CA LEU A 88 -6.03 9.52 -1.38
C LEU A 88 -7.43 9.05 -1.76
N GLU A 89 -7.66 8.69 -3.02
CA GLU A 89 -8.94 8.17 -3.49
C GLU A 89 -9.38 6.94 -2.69
N ILE A 90 -8.47 5.97 -2.49
CA ILE A 90 -8.75 4.76 -1.72
C ILE A 90 -9.05 5.09 -0.25
N LYS A 91 -8.22 5.94 0.38
CA LYS A 91 -8.42 6.36 1.77
C LYS A 91 -9.75 7.06 1.96
N PHE A 92 -10.13 7.94 1.03
CA PHE A 92 -11.40 8.66 1.05
C PHE A 92 -12.59 7.71 0.92
N LYS A 93 -12.54 6.78 -0.04
CA LYS A 93 -13.58 5.76 -0.22
C LYS A 93 -13.76 4.91 1.05
N LYS A 94 -12.66 4.45 1.65
CA LYS A 94 -12.69 3.63 2.87
C LYS A 94 -13.35 4.35 4.05
N LEU A 95 -13.02 5.63 4.23
CA LEU A 95 -13.61 6.46 5.30
C LEU A 95 -15.13 6.59 5.13
N ASN A 96 -15.60 6.80 3.89
CA ASN A 96 -17.02 6.91 3.59
C ASN A 96 -17.76 5.59 3.82
N ASP A 97 -17.19 4.46 3.38
CA ASP A 97 -17.75 3.13 3.58
C ASP A 97 -17.90 2.78 5.07
N ASP A 98 -16.87 3.09 5.87
CA ASP A 98 -16.90 2.86 7.32
C ASP A 98 -17.95 3.76 8.01
N HIS A 99 -18.08 5.02 7.58
CA HIS A 99 -19.12 5.92 8.08
C HIS A 99 -20.53 5.40 7.78
N LEU A 100 -20.80 5.01 6.53
CA LEU A 100 -22.08 4.44 6.12
C LEU A 100 -22.42 3.17 6.90
N ARG A 101 -21.44 2.30 7.12
CA ARG A 101 -21.62 1.07 7.91
C ARG A 101 -22.02 1.36 9.36
N ILE A 102 -21.38 2.33 10.01
CA ILE A 102 -21.71 2.73 11.39
C ILE A 102 -23.13 3.30 11.47
N VAL A 103 -23.52 4.16 10.52
CA VAL A 103 -24.88 4.73 10.47
C VAL A 103 -25.92 3.62 10.30
N HIS A 104 -25.70 2.68 9.38
CA HIS A 104 -26.62 1.58 9.15
C HIS A 104 -26.74 0.63 10.35
N LEU A 105 -25.64 0.34 11.04
CA LEU A 105 -25.67 -0.47 12.27
C LEU A 105 -26.47 0.21 13.39
N LYS A 106 -26.34 1.54 13.56
CA LYS A 106 -27.12 2.29 14.56
C LYS A 106 -28.62 2.27 14.26
N ILE A 107 -29.02 2.34 12.99
CA ILE A 107 -30.44 2.28 12.59
C ILE A 107 -31.03 0.89 12.86
N ARG A 108 -30.27 -0.19 12.68
CA ARG A 108 -30.72 -1.58 12.92
C ARG A 108 -30.82 -1.97 14.40
N MET A 109 -30.15 -1.23 15.28
CA MET A 109 -30.13 -1.49 16.73
C MET A 109 -31.18 -0.69 17.51
N ASN A 110 -31.95 0.17 16.83
CA ASN A 110 -33.11 0.88 17.36
C ASN A 110 -34.41 0.27 16.83
#